data_AF-A0AAE1BKW7-F1
#
_entry.id   AF-A0AAE1BKW7-F1
#
_cell.length_a   1.000
_cell.length_b   1.000
_cell.length_c   1.000
_cell.angle_alpha   90.00
_cell.angle_beta   90.00
_cell.angle_gamma   90.00
#
_symmetry.space_group_name_H-M   'P 1'
#
loop_
_entity.id
_entity.type
_entity.pdbx_description
1 polymer ?
#
loop_
_entity_poly.entity_id
_entity_poly.type
_entity_poly.pdbx_seq_one_letter_code
_entity_poly.pdbx_strand_id
1 'polypeptide(L)'
;MRGVEGDWAGEWVVVVVSEGRSGEGSGRNTTTMKTITMTAFVSCCVIVVLLLAQEGSAAPRCMEYDRAAPQGCKYGTSLDWCRNGVCSKGPGQRCGGYRWEYGKCGEGTVCMCGVCTGCSPFDGSCYSNAPIC
;
A
#
# COMPACT_ATOMS: atom_id res chain seq x y z
N MET A 1 20.89 -24.50 -2.40
CA MET A 1 20.15 -25.78 -2.35
C MET A 1 18.94 -25.52 -1.44
N ARG A 2 17.79 -25.19 -2.02
CA ARG A 2 16.67 -26.09 -2.42
C ARG A 2 15.96 -26.76 -1.22
N GLY A 3 14.64 -26.62 -1.19
CA GLY A 3 13.69 -27.10 -0.16
C GLY A 3 12.39 -26.28 -0.25
N VAL A 4 11.62 -26.32 -1.35
CA VAL A 4 10.62 -27.34 -1.81
C VAL A 4 9.19 -26.94 -1.43
N GLU A 5 8.33 -27.07 -2.44
CA GLU A 5 6.90 -26.84 -2.61
C GLU A 5 5.96 -26.69 -1.39
N GLY A 6 5.02 -25.74 -1.55
CA GLY A 6 3.74 -25.68 -0.85
C GLY A 6 2.64 -25.31 -1.85
N ASP A 7 2.15 -26.34 -2.53
CA ASP A 7 0.97 -26.33 -3.40
C ASP A 7 -0.28 -26.14 -2.54
N TRP A 8 -0.98 -25.01 -2.70
CA TRP A 8 -2.38 -24.89 -2.30
C TRP A 8 -3.17 -24.38 -3.50
N ALA A 9 -3.47 -25.35 -4.37
CA ALA A 9 -4.65 -25.34 -5.20
C ALA A 9 -5.87 -24.93 -4.37
N GLY A 10 -6.58 -23.92 -4.87
CA GLY A 10 -7.82 -23.40 -4.27
C GLY A 10 -8.65 -22.73 -5.35
N GLU A 11 -8.84 -23.45 -6.46
CA GLU A 11 -9.77 -23.10 -7.52
C GLU A 11 -11.18 -23.17 -6.93
N TRP A 12 -11.76 -22.03 -6.55
CA TRP A 12 -13.18 -21.96 -6.25
C TRP A 12 -13.94 -21.89 -7.57
N VAL A 13 -14.00 -23.02 -8.27
CA VAL A 13 -15.05 -23.22 -9.29
C VAL A 13 -16.35 -23.33 -8.51
N VAL A 14 -17.10 -22.22 -8.46
CA VAL A 14 -18.51 -22.25 -8.10
C VAL A 14 -19.26 -22.97 -9.23
N VAL A 15 -19.30 -24.29 -9.15
CA VAL A 15 -20.20 -25.11 -9.96
C VAL A 15 -21.60 -24.90 -9.40
N VAL A 16 -22.36 -24.01 -10.04
CA VAL A 16 -23.82 -24.00 -9.91
C VAL A 16 -24.35 -25.21 -10.66
N VAL A 17 -24.49 -26.35 -9.97
CA VAL A 17 -25.24 -27.51 -10.46
C VAL A 17 -26.72 -27.16 -10.38
N SER A 18 -27.32 -26.80 -11.52
CA SER A 18 -28.77 -26.72 -11.69
C SER A 18 -29.30 -28.06 -12.19
N GLU A 19 -29.56 -28.99 -11.28
CA GLU A 19 -30.21 -30.26 -11.59
C GLU A 19 -31.72 -30.03 -11.76
N GLY A 20 -32.12 -29.68 -12.98
CA GLY A 20 -33.52 -29.54 -13.36
C GLY A 20 -34.16 -30.90 -13.64
N ARG A 21 -34.66 -31.57 -12.60
CA ARG A 21 -35.47 -32.79 -12.77
C ARG A 21 -36.95 -32.43 -12.86
N SER A 22 -37.49 -32.61 -14.06
CA SER A 22 -38.90 -32.47 -14.42
C SER A 22 -39.77 -33.39 -13.55
N GLY A 23 -40.70 -32.78 -12.82
CA GLY A 23 -41.76 -33.45 -12.06
C GLY A 23 -43.03 -32.63 -12.21
N GLU A 24 -43.97 -33.18 -12.97
CA GLU A 24 -45.25 -32.63 -13.36
C GLU A 24 -46.12 -32.31 -12.13
N GLY A 25 -46.49 -31.04 -11.96
CA GLY A 25 -47.25 -30.58 -10.80
C GLY A 25 -47.78 -29.16 -10.99
N SER A 26 -49.06 -29.08 -11.34
CA SER A 26 -49.89 -27.87 -11.45
C SER A 26 -49.62 -26.83 -10.35
N GLY A 27 -49.27 -25.59 -10.76
CA GLY A 27 -49.12 -24.46 -9.85
C GLY A 27 -48.11 -23.42 -10.38
N ARG A 28 -48.55 -22.58 -11.31
CA ARG A 28 -47.78 -21.42 -11.80
C ARG A 28 -47.65 -20.38 -10.68
N ASN A 29 -46.73 -20.58 -9.75
CA ASN A 29 -46.39 -19.59 -8.74
C ASN A 29 -45.43 -18.56 -9.33
N THR A 30 -46.00 -17.54 -9.98
CA THR A 30 -45.34 -16.31 -10.44
C THR A 30 -44.55 -15.61 -9.32
N THR A 31 -44.75 -16.03 -8.07
CA THR A 31 -44.06 -15.60 -6.85
C THR A 31 -42.58 -15.97 -6.86
N THR A 32 -42.21 -17.20 -7.24
CA THR A 32 -40.83 -17.73 -7.13
C THR A 32 -39.86 -17.05 -8.10
N MET A 33 -40.33 -16.74 -9.32
CA MET A 33 -39.52 -16.04 -10.34
C MET A 33 -39.23 -14.58 -9.94
N LYS A 34 -40.16 -13.93 -9.25
CA LYS A 34 -40.00 -12.57 -8.71
C LYS A 34 -39.08 -12.56 -7.49
N THR A 35 -39.10 -13.59 -6.65
CA THR A 35 -38.25 -13.64 -5.46
C THR A 35 -36.78 -13.81 -5.83
N ILE A 36 -36.46 -14.65 -6.82
CA ILE A 36 -35.07 -14.92 -7.26
C ILE A 36 -34.42 -13.68 -7.88
N THR A 37 -35.16 -12.92 -8.71
CA THR A 37 -34.64 -11.68 -9.30
C THR A 37 -34.46 -10.57 -8.27
N MET A 38 -35.37 -10.47 -7.28
CA MET A 38 -35.23 -9.51 -6.18
C MET A 38 -34.05 -9.84 -5.27
N THR A 39 -33.83 -11.12 -4.92
CA THR A 39 -32.68 -11.53 -4.08
C THR A 39 -31.35 -11.29 -4.78
N ALA A 40 -31.28 -11.53 -6.10
CA ALA A 40 -30.07 -11.26 -6.88
C ALA A 40 -29.74 -9.76 -6.93
N PHE A 41 -30.75 -8.91 -7.10
CA PHE A 41 -30.55 -7.46 -7.12
C PHE A 41 -30.09 -6.93 -5.76
N VAL A 42 -30.72 -7.37 -4.66
CA VAL A 42 -30.32 -6.98 -3.29
C VAL A 42 -28.92 -7.47 -2.97
N SER A 43 -28.59 -8.72 -3.30
CA SER A 43 -27.24 -9.26 -3.11
C SER A 43 -26.19 -8.47 -3.89
N CYS A 44 -26.50 -8.09 -5.14
CA CYS A 44 -25.61 -7.28 -5.97
C CYS A 44 -25.41 -5.89 -5.36
N CYS A 45 -26.49 -5.23 -4.90
CA CYS A 45 -26.42 -3.95 -4.22
C CYS A 45 -25.56 -4.02 -2.94
N VAL A 46 -25.70 -5.08 -2.14
CA VAL A 46 -24.89 -5.27 -0.92
C VAL A 46 -23.41 -5.44 -1.28
N ILE A 47 -23.08 -6.22 -2.31
CA ILE A 47 -21.68 -6.39 -2.76
C ILE A 47 -21.12 -5.06 -3.27
N VAL A 48 -21.87 -4.30 -4.07
CA VAL A 48 -21.44 -2.97 -4.56
C VAL A 48 -21.21 -2.01 -3.39
N VAL A 49 -22.11 -1.97 -2.40
CA VAL A 49 -21.93 -1.14 -1.20
C VAL A 49 -20.71 -1.58 -0.39
N LEU A 50 -20.46 -2.88 -0.24
CA LEU A 50 -19.28 -3.39 0.45
C LEU A 50 -17.99 -3.05 -0.30
N LEU A 51 -17.97 -3.12 -1.64
CA LEU A 51 -16.83 -2.72 -2.47
C LEU A 51 -16.57 -1.21 -2.37
N LEU A 52 -17.60 -0.38 -2.34
CA LEU A 52 -17.49 1.07 -2.14
C LEU A 52 -17.10 1.44 -0.70
N ALA A 53 -17.51 0.63 0.28
CA ALA A 53 -17.18 0.78 1.69
C ALA A 53 -15.82 0.20 2.07
N GLN A 54 -15.12 -0.45 1.13
CA GLN A 54 -13.69 -0.68 1.29
C GLN A 54 -13.00 0.68 1.24
N GLU A 55 -12.87 1.32 2.40
CA GLU A 55 -11.82 2.30 2.66
C GLU A 55 -10.52 1.57 2.30
N GLY A 56 -10.06 1.74 1.06
CA GLY A 56 -8.79 1.20 0.63
C GLY A 56 -7.77 1.61 1.68
N SER A 57 -7.05 0.63 2.23
CA SER A 57 -5.98 0.86 3.21
C SER A 57 -4.80 1.52 2.47
N ALA A 58 -5.05 2.74 2.00
CA ALA A 58 -4.21 3.51 1.13
C ALA A 58 -3.57 4.56 2.01
N ALA A 59 -2.28 4.36 2.33
CA ALA A 59 -1.47 5.27 3.13
C ALA A 59 -1.96 5.53 4.57
N PRO A 60 -1.07 5.58 5.60
CA PRO A 60 -1.41 6.41 6.75
C PRO A 60 -1.78 7.81 6.24
N ARG A 61 -2.79 8.47 6.81
CA ARG A 61 -3.09 9.88 6.48
C ARG A 61 -2.12 10.77 7.23
N CYS A 62 -1.69 11.88 6.62
CA CYS A 62 -0.91 12.89 7.35
C CYS A 62 -1.84 13.68 8.26
N MET A 63 -1.35 14.07 9.44
CA MET A 63 -2.07 14.99 10.32
C MET A 63 -1.82 16.45 9.93
N GLU A 64 -0.61 16.77 9.45
CA GLU A 64 -0.27 18.09 8.93
C GLU A 64 0.49 18.01 7.62
N TYR A 65 0.40 19.10 6.87
CA TYR A 65 1.04 19.34 5.59
C TYR A 65 1.74 20.70 5.58
N ASP A 66 2.73 20.85 4.70
CA ASP A 66 3.40 22.11 4.39
C ASP A 66 3.97 22.87 5.62
N ARG A 67 4.29 22.15 6.70
CA ARG A 67 4.99 22.74 7.84
C ARG A 67 6.37 23.23 7.45
N ALA A 68 6.78 24.37 7.99
CA ALA A 68 8.12 24.89 7.80
C ALA A 68 9.16 23.95 8.45
N ALA A 69 10.32 23.85 7.81
CA ALA A 69 11.43 23.09 8.38
C ALA A 69 11.95 23.74 9.68
N PRO A 70 12.40 22.94 10.65
CA PRO A 70 13.08 23.46 11.83
C PRO A 70 14.33 24.25 11.46
N GLN A 71 14.68 25.24 12.29
CA GLN A 71 15.88 26.05 12.08
C GLN A 71 17.14 25.28 12.51
N GLY A 72 18.30 25.66 11.96
CA GLY A 72 19.59 25.09 12.33
C GLY A 72 19.87 23.69 11.76
N CYS A 73 19.21 23.31 10.65
CA CYS A 73 19.50 22.04 10.00
C CYS A 73 20.89 22.03 9.36
N LYS A 74 21.82 21.28 9.96
CA LYS A 74 23.23 21.20 9.56
C LYS A 74 23.45 20.86 8.08
N TYR A 75 22.64 19.96 7.53
CA TYR A 75 22.79 19.45 6.16
C TYR A 75 21.68 19.95 5.22
N GLY A 76 21.09 21.09 5.53
CA GLY A 76 19.94 21.65 4.82
C GLY A 76 18.64 20.96 5.21
N THR A 77 17.59 21.28 4.44
CA THR A 77 16.22 20.84 4.71
C THR A 77 15.69 20.01 3.54
N SER A 78 14.72 19.15 3.83
CA SER A 78 14.02 18.34 2.83
C SER A 78 12.55 18.22 3.22
N LEU A 79 11.74 17.68 2.32
CA LEU A 79 10.33 17.42 2.58
C LEU A 79 10.14 15.95 2.95
N ASP A 80 9.39 15.68 4.02
CA ASP A 80 8.92 14.34 4.33
C ASP A 80 7.83 13.90 3.32
N TRP A 81 7.25 12.71 3.54
CA TRP A 81 6.20 12.18 2.68
C TRP A 81 4.88 12.99 2.76
N CYS A 82 4.69 13.74 3.85
CA CYS A 82 3.57 14.65 4.11
C CYS A 82 3.85 16.09 3.65
N ARG A 83 4.96 16.33 2.95
CA ARG A 83 5.34 17.68 2.49
C ARG A 83 5.68 18.65 3.62
N ASN A 84 5.95 18.14 4.82
CA ASN A 84 6.48 18.93 5.91
C ASN A 84 7.99 19.06 5.78
N GLY A 85 8.50 20.26 6.08
CA GLY A 85 9.93 20.52 6.15
C GLY A 85 10.57 19.78 7.32
N VAL A 86 11.65 19.05 7.04
CA VAL A 86 12.46 18.29 8.01
C VAL A 86 13.95 18.54 7.76
N CYS A 87 14.79 18.32 8.76
CA CYS A 87 16.24 18.37 8.55
C CYS A 87 16.71 17.17 7.73
N SER A 88 17.54 17.44 6.73
CA SER A 88 18.17 16.41 5.92
C SER A 88 19.27 15.68 6.69
N LYS A 89 19.52 14.43 6.29
CA LYS A 89 20.53 13.53 6.86
C LYS A 89 21.91 13.80 6.28
N GLY A 90 22.92 13.68 7.12
CA GLY A 90 24.33 13.84 6.75
C GLY A 90 24.97 12.53 6.25
N PRO A 91 26.20 12.60 5.74
CA PRO A 91 26.97 11.43 5.32
C PRO A 91 27.06 10.37 6.44
N GLY A 92 26.90 9.09 6.08
CA GLY A 92 26.95 7.96 7.02
C GLY A 92 25.70 7.78 7.89
N GLN A 93 24.73 8.70 7.83
CA GLN A 93 23.48 8.55 8.55
C GLN A 93 22.50 7.65 7.79
N ARG A 94 21.61 6.98 8.54
CA ARG A 94 20.55 6.15 7.98
C ARG A 94 19.53 7.00 7.22
N CYS A 95 19.07 6.50 6.07
CA CYS A 95 18.12 7.16 5.17
C CYS A 95 17.20 6.14 4.47
N GLY A 96 16.18 6.63 3.76
CA GLY A 96 15.28 5.78 2.97
C GLY A 96 14.18 5.13 3.83
N GLY A 97 13.92 3.84 3.58
CA GLY A 97 12.78 3.13 4.15
C GLY A 97 11.46 3.44 3.45
N TYR A 98 10.37 2.84 3.91
CA TYR A 98 9.05 3.08 3.31
C TYR A 98 8.71 4.57 3.46
N ARG A 99 8.51 5.26 2.33
CA ARG A 99 8.20 6.70 2.27
C ARG A 99 9.20 7.62 2.99
N TRP A 100 10.49 7.27 3.00
CA TRP A 100 11.51 8.08 3.66
C TRP A 100 11.32 8.20 5.18
N GLU A 101 10.79 7.16 5.83
CA GLU A 101 10.66 7.08 7.31
C GLU A 101 11.99 7.32 8.04
N TYR A 102 13.13 6.95 7.43
CA TYR A 102 14.46 7.21 8.00
C TYR A 102 15.05 8.56 7.57
N GLY A 103 14.32 9.33 6.75
CA GLY A 103 14.72 10.64 6.26
C GLY A 103 15.43 10.61 4.91
N LYS A 104 15.63 11.81 4.36
CA LYS A 104 16.30 12.06 3.08
C LYS A 104 17.69 12.62 3.32
N CYS A 105 18.62 12.25 2.46
CA CYS A 105 19.99 12.78 2.50
C CYS A 105 20.03 14.25 2.07
N GLY A 106 20.95 15.00 2.66
CA GLY A 106 21.21 16.40 2.34
C GLY A 106 21.99 16.56 1.04
N GLU A 107 22.19 17.81 0.66
CA GLU A 107 22.91 18.16 -0.58
C GLU A 107 24.31 17.52 -0.62
N GLY A 108 24.73 17.09 -1.81
CA GLY A 108 26.01 16.39 -2.05
C GLY A 108 26.05 14.92 -1.61
N THR A 109 24.95 14.38 -1.06
CA THR A 109 24.84 12.98 -0.66
C THR A 109 23.60 12.31 -1.25
N VAL A 110 23.67 11.00 -1.46
CA VAL A 110 22.58 10.16 -1.99
C VAL A 110 22.31 8.99 -1.06
N CYS A 111 21.06 8.58 -0.94
CA CYS A 111 20.70 7.42 -0.13
C CYS A 111 21.04 6.11 -0.87
N MET A 112 22.09 5.41 -0.45
CA MET A 112 22.54 4.16 -1.02
C MET A 112 22.50 3.08 0.06
N CYS A 113 21.76 2.00 -0.17
CA CYS A 113 21.62 0.89 0.78
C CYS A 113 21.21 1.32 2.20
N GLY A 114 20.33 2.33 2.28
CA GLY A 114 19.82 2.85 3.54
C GLY A 114 20.79 3.77 4.30
N VAL A 115 21.89 4.20 3.68
CA VAL A 115 22.88 5.13 4.26
C VAL A 115 23.19 6.25 3.29
N CYS A 116 23.37 7.48 3.79
CA CYS A 116 23.77 8.60 2.96
C CYS A 116 25.25 8.51 2.56
N THR A 117 25.49 8.42 1.26
CA THR A 117 26.82 8.25 0.64
C THR A 117 27.14 9.46 -0.22
N GLY A 118 28.39 9.90 -0.25
CA GLY A 118 28.84 11.12 -0.90
C GLY A 118 29.48 12.09 0.08
N CYS A 119 29.61 13.36 -0.31
CA CYS A 119 30.27 14.40 0.47
C CYS A 119 29.35 15.59 0.67
N SER A 120 29.21 16.04 1.92
CA SER A 120 28.41 17.21 2.23
C SER A 120 29.17 18.50 1.89
N PRO A 121 28.58 19.46 1.18
CA PRO A 121 29.20 20.76 0.92
C PRO A 121 29.19 21.66 2.16
N PHE A 122 28.42 21.33 3.20
CA PHE A 122 28.25 22.19 4.38
C PHE A 122 29.44 22.11 5.35
N ASP A 123 30.01 20.91 5.56
CA ASP A 123 31.12 20.68 6.49
C ASP A 123 32.28 19.88 5.88
N GLY A 124 32.20 19.52 4.59
CA GLY A 124 33.20 18.71 3.89
C GLY A 124 33.26 17.25 4.35
N SER A 125 32.33 16.79 5.21
CA SER A 125 32.30 15.41 5.65
C SER A 125 31.88 14.48 4.51
N CYS A 126 32.51 13.31 4.43
CA CYS A 126 32.25 12.33 3.38
C CYS A 126 31.99 10.94 3.96
N TYR A 127 31.16 10.17 3.28
CA TYR A 127 30.93 8.76 3.56
C TYR A 127 30.91 7.97 2.25
N SER A 128 31.82 7.01 2.10
CA SER A 128 31.99 6.21 0.88
C SER A 128 31.82 4.70 1.11
N ASN A 129 31.75 4.25 2.36
CA ASN A 129 31.59 2.83 2.71
C ASN A 129 30.12 2.44 2.82
N ALA A 130 29.35 2.58 1.73
CA ALA A 130 27.98 2.10 1.72
C ALA A 130 27.96 0.56 1.84
N PRO A 131 27.06 -0.03 2.66
CA PRO A 131 26.89 -1.47 2.70
C PRO A 131 26.42 -1.98 1.34
N ILE A 132 26.76 -3.21 0.98
CA ILE A 132 26.25 -3.85 -0.24
C ILE A 132 24.81 -4.29 0.02
N CYS A 133 23.92 -3.82 -0.84
CA CYS A 133 22.54 -4.23 -1.03
C CYS A 133 22.31 -4.38 -2.55
#